data_AF-A0A2E8J247-F1
#
_entry.id   AF-A0A2E8J247-F1
#
_cell.length_a   1.000
_cell.length_b   1.000
_cell.length_c   1.000
_cell.angle_alpha   90.00
_cell.angle_beta   90.00
_cell.angle_gamma   90.00
#
_symmetry.space_group_name_H-M   'P 1'
#
loop_
_entity.id
_entity.type
_entity.pdbx_description
1 polymer ?
#
loop_
_entity_poly.entity_id
_entity_poly.type
_entity_poly.pdbx_seq_one_letter_code
_entity_poly.pdbx_strand_id
1 'polypeptide(L)'
;MTAIKVYDEQTGEPRASNREDLVKITQLVDALPNIDSTCVTCKIVEQSDIHGEIEGFVVLAEHTSKPLEFLCEYAESLGVVIEIAETIRGGREALVEKPYFAHMVTPLPLLRRYTQ
;
A
#
# COMPACT_ATOMS: atom_id res chain seq x y z
N MET A 1 8.04 -5.24 2.74
CA MET A 1 9.20 -4.37 2.41
C MET A 1 8.84 -3.64 1.13
N THR A 2 8.60 -2.33 1.21
CA THR A 2 8.13 -1.52 0.07
C THR A 2 9.31 -0.83 -0.61
N ALA A 3 9.30 -0.74 -1.94
CA ALA A 3 10.39 -0.11 -2.67
C ALA A 3 10.37 1.42 -2.48
N ILE A 4 11.54 2.02 -2.25
CA ILE A 4 11.73 3.49 -2.21
C ILE A 4 12.35 4.04 -3.50
N LYS A 5 12.70 3.14 -4.42
CA LYS A 5 13.25 3.47 -5.73
C LYS A 5 12.59 2.62 -6.79
N VAL A 6 12.47 3.21 -7.97
CA VAL A 6 12.08 2.53 -9.20
C VAL A 6 13.15 2.78 -10.26
N TYR A 7 13.21 1.90 -11.25
CA TYR A 7 14.05 2.14 -12.43
C TYR A 7 13.29 3.00 -13.42
N ASP A 8 13.94 4.05 -13.91
CA ASP A 8 13.40 4.88 -14.97
C ASP A 8 13.31 4.08 -16.28
N GLU A 9 12.15 4.12 -16.94
CA GLU A 9 11.88 3.30 -18.12
C GLU A 9 12.72 3.69 -19.35
N GLN A 10 13.20 4.93 -19.42
CA GLN A 10 13.96 5.43 -20.56
C GLN A 10 15.47 5.27 -20.37
N THR A 11 15.95 5.61 -19.18
CA THR A 11 17.39 5.65 -18.86
C THR A 11 17.88 4.37 -18.21
N GLY A 12 17.01 3.58 -17.58
CA GLY A 12 17.38 2.39 -16.82
C GLY A 12 18.07 2.69 -15.48
N GLU A 13 18.16 3.97 -15.08
CA GLU A 13 18.80 4.38 -13.84
C GLU A 13 17.80 4.38 -12.67
N PRO A 14 18.24 4.07 -11.43
CA PRO A 14 17.36 4.07 -10.27
C PRO A 14 17.07 5.51 -9.79
N ARG A 15 15.80 5.84 -9.62
CA ARG A 15 15.33 7.12 -9.05
C ARG A 15 14.36 6.89 -7.89
N ALA A 16 14.11 7.92 -7.09
CA ALA A 16 13.08 7.87 -6.05
C ALA A 16 11.71 7.59 -6.67
N SER A 17 10.92 6.75 -6.00
CA SER A 17 9.54 6.50 -6.39
C SER A 17 8.61 7.62 -5.97
N ASN A 18 7.57 7.87 -6.74
CA ASN A 18 6.58 8.91 -6.51
C ASN A 18 5.15 8.36 -6.64
N ARG A 19 4.15 9.26 -6.55
CA ARG A 19 2.73 8.90 -6.69
C ARG A 19 2.41 8.33 -8.07
N GLU A 20 2.95 8.89 -9.15
CA GLU A 20 2.67 8.39 -10.50
C GLU A 20 3.18 6.96 -10.71
N ASP A 21 4.33 6.61 -10.12
CA ASP A 21 4.85 5.25 -10.16
C ASP A 21 3.89 4.26 -9.50
N LEU A 22 3.38 4.62 -8.31
CA LEU A 22 2.43 3.77 -7.59
C LEU A 22 1.12 3.59 -8.36
N VAL A 23 0.60 4.66 -8.99
CA VAL A 23 -0.58 4.58 -9.87
C VAL A 23 -0.33 3.64 -11.04
N LYS A 24 0.78 3.85 -11.77
CA LYS A 24 1.13 3.03 -12.94
C LYS A 24 1.28 1.55 -12.60
N ILE A 25 1.98 1.23 -11.51
CA ILE A 25 2.20 -0.15 -11.09
C ILE A 25 0.88 -0.76 -10.63
N THR A 26 0.03 -0.03 -9.91
CA THR A 26 -1.31 -0.51 -9.50
C THR A 26 -2.16 -0.86 -10.70
N GLN A 27 -2.24 0.02 -11.71
CA GLN A 27 -3.00 -0.22 -12.94
C GLN A 27 -2.45 -1.39 -13.74
N LEU A 28 -1.13 -1.54 -13.81
CA LEU A 28 -0.49 -2.70 -14.43
C LEU A 28 -0.90 -3.99 -13.73
N VAL A 29 -0.84 -4.02 -12.39
CA VAL A 29 -1.25 -5.17 -11.59
C VAL A 29 -2.73 -5.49 -11.80
N ASP A 30 -3.61 -4.48 -11.82
CA ASP A 30 -5.05 -4.66 -12.06
C ASP A 30 -5.35 -5.30 -13.42
N ALA A 31 -4.61 -4.91 -14.47
CA ALA A 31 -4.78 -5.45 -15.81
C ALA A 31 -4.30 -6.91 -16.00
N LEU A 32 -3.45 -7.43 -15.10
CA LEU A 32 -2.87 -8.76 -15.24
C LEU A 32 -3.79 -9.87 -14.70
N PRO A 33 -4.23 -10.84 -15.54
CA PRO A 33 -5.21 -11.86 -15.13
C PRO A 33 -4.63 -12.92 -14.18
N ASN A 34 -3.30 -12.99 -14.07
CA ASN A 34 -2.57 -13.94 -13.23
C ASN A 34 -2.12 -13.33 -11.89
N ILE A 35 -2.53 -12.10 -11.59
CA ILE A 35 -2.28 -11.45 -10.31
C ILE A 35 -3.62 -11.10 -9.69
N ASP A 36 -3.93 -11.68 -8.53
CA ASP A 36 -5.27 -11.57 -7.93
C ASP A 36 -5.40 -10.44 -6.89
N SER A 37 -4.29 -9.83 -6.46
CA SER A 37 -4.26 -8.77 -5.46
C SER A 37 -3.09 -7.81 -5.68
N THR A 38 -3.13 -6.65 -5.04
CA THR A 38 -2.04 -5.66 -5.06
C THR A 38 -1.63 -5.27 -3.64
N CYS A 39 -0.43 -4.71 -3.49
CA CYS A 39 0.08 -4.13 -2.25
C CYS A 39 0.68 -2.75 -2.54
N VAL A 40 1.08 -2.02 -1.49
CA VAL A 40 1.85 -0.78 -1.69
C VAL A 40 3.25 -1.15 -2.22
N THR A 41 3.38 -1.20 -3.55
CA THR A 41 4.56 -1.70 -4.26
C THR A 41 5.74 -0.75 -4.18
N CYS A 42 5.48 0.56 -4.20
CA CYS A 42 6.49 1.60 -3.98
C CYS A 42 5.95 2.75 -3.11
N LYS A 43 6.86 3.42 -2.41
CA LYS A 43 6.53 4.55 -1.51
C LYS A 43 6.46 5.86 -2.28
N ILE A 44 5.57 6.75 -1.87
CA ILE A 44 5.57 8.15 -2.31
C ILE A 44 6.67 8.86 -1.52
N VAL A 45 7.91 8.83 -2.03
CA VAL A 45 9.09 9.22 -1.22
C VAL A 45 9.05 10.67 -0.78
N GLU A 46 8.56 11.57 -1.64
CA GLU A 46 8.41 13.00 -1.35
C GLU A 46 7.49 13.28 -0.14
N GLN A 47 6.59 12.34 0.18
CA GLN A 47 5.65 12.41 1.29
C GLN A 47 5.80 11.19 2.20
N SER A 48 7.01 10.99 2.74
CA SER A 48 7.31 9.86 3.63
C SER A 48 6.85 10.09 5.07
N ASP A 49 5.56 10.37 5.25
CA ASP A 49 4.89 10.58 6.54
C ASP A 49 3.57 9.82 6.61
N ILE A 50 2.80 10.04 7.68
CA ILE A 50 1.48 9.43 7.88
C ILE A 50 0.50 9.73 6.74
N HIS A 51 0.59 10.91 6.13
CA HIS A 51 -0.31 11.32 5.05
C HIS A 51 0.03 10.60 3.74
N GLY A 52 1.31 10.40 3.43
CA GLY A 52 1.70 9.62 2.27
C GLY A 52 1.37 8.13 2.38
N GLU A 53 1.35 7.58 3.60
CA GLU A 53 0.86 6.23 3.85
C GLU A 53 -0.65 6.09 3.56
N ILE A 54 -1.45 7.03 4.06
CA ILE A 54 -2.89 7.09 3.78
C ILE A 54 -3.13 7.28 2.27
N GLU A 55 -2.38 8.19 1.63
CA GLU A 55 -2.44 8.41 0.18
C GLU A 55 -2.11 7.14 -0.61
N GLY A 56 -1.15 6.34 -0.14
CA GLY A 56 -0.83 5.06 -0.76
C GLY A 56 -2.04 4.10 -0.80
N PHE A 57 -2.82 4.05 0.28
CA PHE A 57 -4.06 3.27 0.30
C PHE A 57 -5.12 3.83 -0.67
N VAL A 58 -5.29 5.15 -0.70
CA VAL A 58 -6.23 5.83 -1.60
C VAL A 58 -5.89 5.53 -3.06
N VAL A 59 -4.62 5.68 -3.45
CA VAL A 59 -4.14 5.35 -4.81
C VAL A 59 -4.50 3.91 -5.18
N LEU A 60 -4.25 2.96 -4.28
CA LEU A 60 -4.60 1.57 -4.52
C LEU A 60 -6.11 1.40 -4.74
N ALA A 61 -6.92 1.94 -3.82
CA ALA A 61 -8.38 1.81 -3.86
C ALA A 61 -9.02 2.49 -5.09
N GLU A 62 -8.44 3.58 -5.59
CA GLU A 62 -8.92 4.30 -6.79
C GLU A 62 -8.56 3.58 -8.09
N HIS A 63 -7.46 2.82 -8.11
CA HIS A 63 -6.84 2.32 -9.34
C HIS A 63 -6.87 0.79 -9.50
N THR A 64 -7.45 0.05 -8.56
CA THR A 64 -7.69 -1.39 -8.73
C THR A 64 -9.05 -1.82 -8.19
N SER A 65 -9.61 -2.86 -8.81
CA SER A 65 -10.79 -3.58 -8.31
C SER A 65 -10.44 -4.82 -7.48
N LYS A 66 -9.15 -5.17 -7.42
CA LYS A 66 -8.62 -6.36 -6.74
C LYS A 66 -8.43 -6.08 -5.25
N PRO A 67 -8.40 -7.12 -4.40
CA PRO A 67 -8.06 -6.97 -3.00
C PRO A 67 -6.69 -6.32 -2.78
N LEU A 68 -6.59 -5.54 -1.70
CA LEU A 68 -5.45 -4.68 -1.38
C LEU A 68 -4.68 -5.22 -0.16
N GLU A 69 -3.38 -5.05 -0.12
CA GLU A 69 -2.59 -5.12 1.10
C GLU A 69 -2.15 -3.71 1.51
N PHE A 70 -2.47 -3.34 2.74
CA PHE A 70 -2.08 -2.08 3.35
C PHE A 70 -0.91 -2.28 4.32
N LEU A 71 0.19 -1.60 4.03
CA LEU A 71 1.34 -1.49 4.92
C LEU A 71 1.15 -0.29 5.83
N CYS A 72 1.19 -0.54 7.14
CA CYS A 72 0.97 0.47 8.16
C CYS A 72 2.27 0.68 8.96
N GLU A 73 2.88 1.86 8.87
CA GLU A 73 4.03 2.27 9.69
C GLU A 73 3.57 3.02 10.94
N TYR A 74 2.48 3.78 10.84
CA TYR A 74 1.85 4.52 11.96
C TYR A 74 0.60 3.79 12.44
N ALA A 75 0.39 3.62 13.75
CA ALA A 75 -0.82 2.94 14.22
C ALA A 75 -2.09 3.76 13.93
N GLU A 76 -1.94 5.09 13.89
CA GLU A 76 -2.99 6.07 13.70
C GLU A 76 -3.56 6.06 12.27
N SER A 77 -2.73 5.80 11.25
CA SER A 77 -3.19 5.71 9.85
C SER A 77 -4.08 4.50 9.61
N LEU A 78 -3.91 3.39 10.35
CA LEU A 78 -4.80 2.23 10.23
C LEU A 78 -6.26 2.59 10.53
N GLY A 79 -6.49 3.43 11.55
CA GLY A 79 -7.83 3.91 11.89
C GLY A 79 -8.47 4.69 10.74
N VAL A 80 -7.71 5.63 10.18
CA VAL A 80 -8.16 6.43 9.03
C VAL A 80 -8.43 5.55 7.80
N VAL A 81 -7.56 4.59 7.52
CA VAL A 81 -7.73 3.65 6.39
C VAL A 81 -8.95 2.76 6.58
N ILE A 82 -9.26 2.33 7.80
CA ILE A 82 -10.50 1.60 8.09
C ILE A 82 -11.70 2.49 7.78
N GLU A 83 -11.72 3.76 8.20
CA GLU A 83 -12.82 4.69 7.91
C GLU A 83 -13.03 4.91 6.40
N ILE A 84 -11.93 5.09 5.65
CA ILE A 84 -11.96 5.15 4.19
C ILE A 84 -12.53 3.84 3.62
N ALA A 85 -12.08 2.70 4.15
CA ALA A 85 -12.48 1.41 3.65
C ALA A 85 -13.96 1.08 3.92
N GLU A 86 -14.46 1.47 5.09
CA GLU A 86 -15.88 1.40 5.47
C GLU A 86 -16.71 2.25 4.50
N THR A 87 -16.26 3.48 4.21
CA THR A 87 -16.93 4.38 3.28
C THR A 87 -17.05 3.77 1.88
N ILE A 88 -15.96 3.23 1.33
CA ILE A 88 -15.95 2.59 0.00
C ILE A 88 -16.87 1.35 -0.03
N ARG A 89 -16.93 0.57 1.04
CA ARG A 89 -17.72 -0.66 1.10
C ARG A 89 -19.21 -0.42 1.38
N GLY A 90 -19.59 0.80 1.77
CA GLY A 90 -20.97 1.16 2.10
C GLY A 90 -21.31 1.03 3.60
N GLY A 91 -20.29 1.03 4.46
CA GLY A 91 -20.41 1.03 5.91
C GLY A 91 -19.63 -0.10 6.57
N ARG A 92 -19.53 -0.01 7.91
CA ARG A 92 -18.81 -0.98 8.76
C ARG A 92 -19.34 -2.40 8.64
N GLU A 93 -20.66 -2.59 8.65
CA GLU A 93 -21.27 -3.91 8.58
C GLU A 93 -20.91 -4.61 7.25
N ALA A 94 -21.00 -3.89 6.14
CA ALA A 94 -20.62 -4.39 4.82
C ALA A 94 -19.13 -4.72 4.71
N LEU A 95 -18.26 -3.94 5.39
CA LEU A 95 -16.82 -4.22 5.45
C LEU A 95 -16.49 -5.46 6.28
N VAL A 96 -17.19 -5.67 7.40
CA VAL A 96 -17.03 -6.87 8.23
C VAL A 96 -17.53 -8.12 7.51
N GLU A 97 -18.67 -8.02 6.80
CA GLU A 97 -19.23 -9.14 6.04
C GLU A 97 -18.34 -9.52 4.84
N LYS A 98 -17.80 -8.51 4.12
CA LYS A 98 -16.98 -8.72 2.93
C LYS A 98 -15.75 -7.79 2.91
N PRO A 99 -14.69 -8.13 3.67
CA PRO A 99 -13.45 -7.37 3.64
C PRO A 99 -12.78 -7.48 2.27
N TYR A 100 -12.02 -6.45 1.92
CA TYR A 100 -11.32 -6.39 0.62
C TYR A 100 -9.88 -5.88 0.72
N PHE A 101 -9.43 -5.58 1.93
CA PHE A 101 -8.03 -5.30 2.17
C PHE A 101 -7.54 -6.09 3.38
N ALA A 102 -6.25 -6.37 3.39
CA ALA A 102 -5.54 -6.98 4.51
C ALA A 102 -4.48 -6.00 5.02
N HIS A 103 -4.27 -5.97 6.33
CA HIS A 103 -3.15 -5.26 6.93
C HIS A 103 -1.97 -6.21 7.16
N MET A 104 -0.79 -5.87 6.65
CA MET A 104 0.43 -6.64 6.88
C MET A 104 1.07 -6.24 8.21
N VAL A 105 1.18 -7.20 9.13
CA VAL A 105 1.96 -7.07 10.37
C VAL A 105 3.27 -7.81 10.21
N THR A 106 4.40 -7.08 10.18
CA THR A 106 5.74 -7.70 10.11
C THR A 106 6.37 -7.77 11.50
N PRO A 107 6.41 -8.94 12.16
CA PRO A 107 7.12 -9.05 13.44
C PRO A 107 8.61 -8.82 13.21
N LEU A 108 9.25 -8.09 14.12
CA LEU A 108 10.71 -8.03 14.14
C LEU A 108 11.25 -9.45 14.43
N PRO A 109 12.20 -9.97 13.64
CA PRO A 109 12.77 -11.28 13.91
C PRO A 109 13.39 -11.31 15.31
N LEU A 110 13.09 -12.36 16.08
CA LEU A 110 13.48 -12.59 17.49
C LEU A 110 15.00 -12.62 17.75
N LEU A 111 15.83 -12.39 16.73
CA LEU A 111 17.29 -12.45 16.78
C LEU A 111 17.98 -11.10 16.99
N ARG A 112 17.28 -10.05 17.45
CA ARG A 112 17.95 -9.01 18.23
C ARG A 112 18.19 -9.55 19.64
N ARG A 113 19.25 -10.36 19.79
CA ARG A 113 19.93 -10.41 21.09
C ARG A 113 20.39 -8.99 21.38
N TYR A 114 19.86 -8.40 22.45
CA TYR A 114 20.44 -7.24 23.11
C TYR A 114 21.85 -7.62 23.61
N THR A 115 22.84 -7.66 22.72
CA THR A 115 24.24 -7.53 23.11
C THR A 115 24.55 -6.04 23.09
N GLN A 116 24.40 -5.45 24.29
CA GLN A 116 25.04 -4.26 24.85
C GLN A 116 25.22 -3.05 23.93
#